data_AF-A0A1E3EBI9-F1
#
_entry.id   AF-A0A1E3EBI9-F1
#
_cell.length_a   1.000
_cell.length_b   1.000
_cell.length_c   1.000
_cell.angle_alpha   90.00
_cell.angle_beta   90.00
_cell.angle_gamma   90.00
#
_symmetry.space_group_name_H-M   'P 1'
#
loop_
_entity.id
_entity.type
_entity.pdbx_description
1 polymer ?
#
loop_
_entity_poly.entity_id
_entity_poly.type
_entity_poly.pdbx_seq_one_letter_code
_entity_poly.pdbx_strand_id
1 'polypeptide(L)'
;MTQLTRDDVLKSVGHADDVTIARIIASGATVAELAEAQAWLANDEPLINAGRPLATGRARELVDILSELEPSADDEPSPPIVPQE
;
A
#
# COMPACT_ATOMS: atom_id res chain seq x y z
N MET A 1 20.16 -3.58 -9.73
CA MET A 1 18.89 -3.41 -9.00
C MET A 1 19.19 -3.70 -7.55
N THR A 2 19.07 -2.70 -6.68
CA THR A 2 19.32 -2.87 -5.24
C THR A 2 18.18 -3.66 -4.65
N GLN A 3 18.50 -4.80 -4.04
CA GLN A 3 17.54 -5.60 -3.31
C GLN A 3 17.05 -4.83 -2.08
N LEU A 4 15.76 -4.90 -1.82
CA LEU A 4 15.12 -4.24 -0.70
C LEU A 4 15.66 -4.76 0.64
N THR A 5 16.05 -3.86 1.54
CA THR A 5 16.49 -4.21 2.89
C THR A 5 15.43 -3.81 3.93
N ARG A 6 15.55 -4.34 5.16
CA ARG A 6 14.67 -3.94 6.27
C ARG A 6 14.66 -2.43 6.49
N ASP A 7 15.82 -1.80 6.39
CA ASP A 7 15.97 -0.35 6.57
C ASP A 7 15.28 0.43 5.44
N ASP A 8 15.35 -0.04 4.20
CA ASP A 8 14.60 0.54 3.09
C ASP A 8 13.09 0.44 3.33
N VAL A 9 12.60 -0.72 3.78
CA VAL A 9 11.17 -0.91 4.10
C VAL A 9 10.73 0.05 5.20
N LEU A 10 11.49 0.17 6.29
CA LEU A 10 11.17 1.09 7.39
C LEU A 10 11.20 2.55 6.92
N LYS A 11 12.19 2.94 6.12
CA LYS A 11 12.28 4.31 5.60
C LYS A 11 11.13 4.67 4.67
N SER A 12 10.68 3.70 3.87
CA SER A 12 9.55 3.91 2.98
C SER A 12 8.24 3.89 3.75
N VAL A 13 7.93 2.82 4.49
CA VAL A 13 6.58 2.59 5.08
C VAL A 13 6.43 3.28 6.45
N GLY A 14 7.53 3.68 7.08
CA GLY A 14 7.55 4.31 8.40
C GLY A 14 7.41 3.28 9.51
N HIS A 15 6.22 2.69 9.66
CA HIS A 15 5.91 1.69 10.67
C HIS A 15 5.43 0.40 10.01
N ALA A 16 6.24 -0.66 10.11
CA ALA A 16 5.89 -1.99 9.64
C ALA A 16 6.42 -3.02 10.65
N ASP A 17 5.61 -4.02 10.95
CA ASP A 17 6.04 -5.13 11.79
C ASP A 17 7.06 -6.03 11.07
N ASP A 18 7.85 -6.75 11.83
CA ASP A 18 8.88 -7.68 11.32
C ASP A 18 8.33 -8.71 10.35
N VAL A 19 7.08 -9.16 10.57
CA VAL A 19 6.37 -10.08 9.68
C VAL A 19 6.13 -9.44 8.32
N THR A 20 5.64 -8.19 8.30
CA THR A 20 5.37 -7.47 7.06
C THR A 20 6.64 -7.15 6.31
N ILE A 21 7.69 -6.72 7.02
CA ILE A 21 9.00 -6.48 6.41
C ILE A 21 9.54 -7.76 5.76
N ALA A 22 9.41 -8.91 6.43
CA ALA A 22 9.80 -10.19 5.87
C ALA A 22 9.00 -10.55 4.62
N ARG A 23 7.67 -10.32 4.60
CA ARG A 23 6.82 -10.53 3.41
C ARG A 23 7.25 -9.65 2.23
N ILE A 24 7.48 -8.36 2.47
CA ILE A 24 7.89 -7.39 1.45
C ILE A 24 9.27 -7.79 0.88
N ILE A 25 10.24 -8.15 1.72
CA ILE A 25 11.56 -8.61 1.23
C ILE A 25 11.43 -9.94 0.47
N ALA A 26 10.58 -10.86 0.93
CA ALA A 26 10.35 -12.15 0.30
C ALA A 26 9.66 -12.05 -1.08
N SER A 27 8.89 -10.99 -1.34
CA SER A 27 8.33 -10.70 -2.67
C SER A 27 9.40 -10.48 -3.75
N GLY A 28 10.64 -10.20 -3.32
CA GLY A 28 11.76 -9.90 -4.21
C GLY A 28 11.59 -8.57 -4.97
N ALA A 29 10.73 -7.69 -4.45
CA ALA A 29 10.54 -6.36 -4.98
C ALA A 29 11.75 -5.45 -4.71
N THR A 30 11.83 -4.39 -5.50
CA THR A 30 12.84 -3.35 -5.40
C THR A 30 12.29 -2.12 -4.69
N VAL A 31 13.17 -1.23 -4.23
CA VAL A 31 12.79 0.07 -3.63
C VAL A 31 11.86 0.87 -4.55
N ALA A 32 12.07 0.79 -5.87
CA ALA A 32 11.24 1.48 -6.85
C ALA A 32 9.80 0.93 -6.88
N GLU A 33 9.63 -0.39 -6.82
CA GLU A 33 8.32 -1.04 -6.79
C GLU A 33 7.60 -0.77 -5.45
N LEU A 34 8.34 -0.69 -4.34
CA LEU A 34 7.77 -0.31 -3.04
C LEU A 34 7.29 1.15 -3.02
N ALA A 35 8.07 2.05 -3.60
CA ALA A 35 7.69 3.46 -3.74
C ALA A 35 6.46 3.63 -4.65
N GLU A 36 6.36 2.85 -5.72
CA GLU A 36 5.17 2.84 -6.59
C GLU A 36 3.94 2.36 -5.81
N ALA A 37 4.04 1.27 -5.07
CA ALA A 37 2.94 0.74 -4.25
C ALA A 37 2.45 1.76 -3.22
N GLN A 38 3.36 2.49 -2.58
CA GLN A 38 2.97 3.59 -1.69
C GLN A 38 2.30 4.75 -2.40
N ALA A 39 2.81 5.15 -3.57
CA ALA A 39 2.18 6.21 -4.34
C ALA A 39 0.74 5.84 -4.75
N TRP A 40 0.46 4.54 -4.93
CA TRP A 40 -0.89 4.02 -5.12
C TRP A 40 -1.77 4.13 -3.88
N LEU A 41 -1.24 3.85 -2.69
CA LEU A 41 -2.01 3.94 -1.45
C LEU A 41 -2.22 5.38 -0.96
N ALA A 42 -1.23 6.25 -1.17
CA ALA A 42 -1.29 7.65 -0.76
C ALA A 42 -2.15 8.52 -1.68
N ASN A 43 -2.57 8.02 -2.86
CA ASN A 43 -3.52 8.70 -3.73
C ASN A 43 -4.94 8.19 -3.46
N ASP A 44 -5.78 9.06 -2.89
CA ASP A 44 -7.20 8.83 -2.61
C ASP A 44 -8.03 8.59 -3.90
N GLU A 45 -7.65 9.24 -5.00
CA GLU A 45 -8.19 8.94 -6.32
C GLU A 45 -7.31 7.88 -7.01
N PRO A 46 -7.89 6.79 -7.54
CA PRO A 46 -7.10 5.80 -8.26
C PRO A 46 -6.34 6.50 -9.39
N LEU A 47 -5.02 6.35 -9.43
CA LEU A 47 -4.11 6.87 -10.46
C LEU A 47 -4.53 6.49 -11.91
N ILE A 48 -5.51 5.60 -12.04
CA ILE A 48 -6.32 5.35 -13.24
C ILE A 48 -6.87 6.65 -13.86
N ASN A 49 -7.35 7.63 -13.05
CA ASN A 49 -7.80 8.94 -13.55
C ASN A 49 -6.64 9.79 -14.11
N ALA A 50 -5.41 9.56 -13.63
CA ALA A 50 -4.20 10.18 -14.17
C ALA A 50 -3.60 9.42 -15.37
N GLY A 51 -4.29 8.40 -15.89
CA GLY A 51 -3.85 7.58 -17.03
C GLY A 51 -2.72 6.60 -16.71
N ARG A 52 -2.42 6.35 -15.43
CA ARG A 52 -1.45 5.33 -15.02
C ARG A 52 -2.12 3.95 -15.00
N PRO A 53 -1.53 2.92 -15.65
CA PRO A 53 -2.04 1.56 -15.55
C PRO A 53 -1.92 1.07 -14.09
N LEU A 54 -2.92 0.31 -13.62
CA LEU A 54 -2.92 -0.35 -12.31
C LEU A 54 -1.54 -0.95 -11.99
N ALA A 55 -1.12 -0.88 -10.72
CA ALA A 55 0.06 -1.62 -10.26
C ALA A 55 -0.06 -3.08 -10.73
N THR A 56 0.99 -3.59 -11.39
CA THR A 56 1.04 -4.97 -11.90
C THR A 56 2.24 -5.72 -11.34
N GLY A 57 2.16 -7.05 -11.32
CA GLY A 57 3.23 -7.90 -10.80
C GLY A 57 3.51 -7.65 -9.31
N ARG A 58 4.76 -7.38 -8.98
CA ARG A 58 5.23 -7.21 -7.59
C ARG A 58 4.70 -5.96 -6.93
N ALA A 59 4.57 -4.85 -7.67
CA ALA A 59 4.00 -3.62 -7.12
C ALA A 59 2.57 -3.83 -6.62
N ARG A 60 1.76 -4.66 -7.30
CA ARG A 60 0.41 -5.00 -6.85
C ARG A 60 0.41 -5.81 -5.55
N GLU A 61 1.30 -6.78 -5.44
CA GLU A 61 1.45 -7.58 -4.22
C GLU A 61 1.88 -6.70 -3.03
N LEU A 62 2.75 -5.72 -3.26
CA LEU A 62 3.12 -4.75 -2.24
C LEU A 62 1.96 -3.85 -1.84
N VAL A 63 1.13 -3.38 -2.78
CA VAL A 63 -0.07 -2.60 -2.46
C VAL A 63 -0.99 -3.38 -1.52
N ASP A 64 -1.22 -4.66 -1.80
CA ASP A 64 -2.03 -5.55 -0.97
C ASP A 64 -1.48 -5.68 0.46
N ILE A 65 -0.17 -5.98 0.59
CA ILE A 65 0.50 -6.09 1.89
C ILE A 65 0.45 -4.78 2.69
N LEU A 66 0.62 -3.64 2.01
CA LEU A 66 0.62 -2.32 2.64
C LEU A 66 -0.80 -1.85 3.01
N SER A 67 -1.82 -2.21 2.23
CA SER A 67 -3.24 -1.99 2.58
C SER A 67 -3.65 -2.75 3.85
N GLU A 68 -3.03 -3.90 4.13
CA GLU A 68 -3.23 -4.64 5.39
C GLU A 68 -2.60 -3.91 6.60
N LEU A 69 -1.58 -3.07 6.38
CA LEU A 69 -0.85 -2.34 7.44
C LEU A 69 -1.51 -1.02 7.82
N GLU A 70 -2.01 -0.27 6.82
CA GLU A 70 -2.74 0.97 7.11
C GLU A 70 -4.02 0.58 7.86
N PRO A 71 -4.22 1.06 9.11
CA PRO A 71 -5.49 0.87 9.78
C PRO A 71 -6.54 1.53 8.90
N SER A 72 -7.47 0.73 8.38
CA SER A 72 -8.47 1.18 7.41
C SER A 72 -9.01 2.55 7.83
N ALA A 73 -8.67 3.61 7.10
CA ALA A 73 -9.28 4.93 7.27
C ALA A 73 -10.77 4.93 6.82
N ASP A 74 -11.37 3.74 6.73
CA ASP A 74 -12.78 3.43 6.53
C ASP A 74 -13.51 3.18 7.88
N ASP A 75 -12.97 3.66 9.01
CA ASP A 75 -13.81 3.98 10.19
C ASP A 75 -14.46 5.36 10.02
N GLU A 76 -14.91 5.68 8.81
CA GLU A 76 -15.98 6.66 8.66
C GLU A 76 -17.27 5.89 8.89
N PRO A 77 -17.95 6.06 10.04
CA PRO A 77 -19.23 5.40 10.25
C PRO A 77 -20.14 5.86 9.11
N SER A 78 -20.53 4.92 8.24
CA SER A 78 -21.57 5.17 7.25
C SER A 78 -22.69 5.91 7.96
N PRO A 79 -23.07 7.14 7.55
CA PRO A 79 -24.08 7.90 8.27
C PRO A 79 -25.31 7.00 8.36
N PRO A 80 -25.94 6.87 9.55
CA PRO A 80 -27.09 5.99 9.69
C PRO A 80 -28.09 6.42 8.62
N ILE A 81 -28.45 5.49 7.74
CA ILE A 81 -29.56 5.66 6.80
C ILE A 81 -30.79 5.78 7.70
N VAL A 82 -31.14 7.02 8.06
CA VAL A 82 -32.40 7.32 8.72
C VAL A 82 -33.49 7.05 7.71
N PRO A 83 -34.37 6.05 7.92
CA PRO A 83 -35.57 5.95 7.12
C PRO A 83 -36.40 7.19 7.42
N GLN A 84 -36.59 8.06 6.43
CA GLN A 84 -37.54 9.16 6.56
C GLN A 84 -38.94 8.55 6.48
N GLU A 85 -39.67 8.60 7.60
CA GLU A 85 -41.11 8.35 7.67
C GLU A 85 -41.92 9.51 7.10
#